data_AF-A0A8S8YM85-F1
#
_entry.id   AF-A0A8S8YM85-F1
#
_cell.length_a   1.000
_cell.length_b   1.000
_cell.length_c   1.000
_cell.angle_alpha   90.00
_cell.angle_beta   90.00
_cell.angle_gamma   90.00
#
_symmetry.space_group_name_H-M   'P 1'
#
loop_
_entity.id
_entity.type
_entity.pdbx_description
1 polymer ?
#
loop_
_entity_poly.entity_id
_entity_poly.type
_entity_poly.pdbx_seq_one_letter_code
_entity_poly.pdbx_strand_id
1 'polypeptide(L)'
;MDELPEGVDIPELESRPHIPSASVMLSRVSGDGHEVLLGHRSPELPAFPDLWSFPGGGVSRVDRKAADTHPEWLADRTGDRLSVFTLLREMLEEIGVTPDGNGGFMEVSDEVREIVCKDKSGWL
;
A
#
# COMPACT_ATOMS: atom_id res chain seq x y z
N MET A 1 -37.48 -14.38 -4.92
CA MET A 1 -38.22 -13.10 -5.00
C MET A 1 -37.30 -12.19 -5.80
N ASP A 2 -37.45 -12.24 -7.12
CA ASP A 2 -36.50 -11.65 -8.09
C ASP A 2 -37.24 -10.83 -9.15
N GLU A 3 -38.53 -10.57 -8.94
CA GLU A 3 -39.33 -9.84 -9.91
C GLU A 3 -39.43 -8.38 -9.48
N LEU A 4 -38.80 -7.54 -10.30
CA LEU A 4 -38.92 -6.09 -10.26
C LEU A 4 -40.37 -5.69 -10.56
N PRO A 5 -40.99 -4.81 -9.74
CA PRO A 5 -42.35 -4.34 -10.01
C PRO A 5 -42.47 -3.64 -11.36
N GLU A 6 -43.61 -3.83 -12.01
CA GLU A 6 -43.91 -3.24 -13.31
C GLU A 6 -43.77 -1.71 -13.26
N GLY A 7 -42.94 -1.15 -14.15
CA GLY A 7 -42.66 0.30 -14.21
C GLY A 7 -41.50 0.79 -13.33
N VAL A 8 -40.78 -0.10 -12.63
CA VAL A 8 -39.56 0.25 -11.90
C VAL A 8 -38.33 -0.03 -12.78
N ASP A 9 -37.61 1.03 -13.13
CA ASP A 9 -36.31 0.95 -13.79
C ASP A 9 -35.23 1.18 -12.73
N ILE A 10 -34.45 0.13 -12.40
CA ILE A 10 -33.28 0.29 -11.52
C ILE A 10 -32.12 0.74 -12.41
N PRO A 11 -31.56 1.94 -12.19
CA PRO A 11 -30.40 2.37 -12.95
C PRO A 11 -29.25 1.37 -12.76
N GLU A 12 -28.59 0.97 -13.84
CA GLU A 12 -27.38 0.16 -13.77
C GLU A 12 -26.39 0.84 -12.82
N LEU A 13 -26.02 0.13 -11.76
CA LEU A 13 -25.00 0.61 -10.85
C LEU A 13 -23.67 0.54 -11.60
N GLU A 14 -23.16 1.69 -12.07
CA GLU A 14 -21.83 1.72 -12.68
C GLU A 14 -20.81 1.24 -11.64
N SER A 15 -20.15 0.11 -11.96
CA SER A 15 -19.07 -0.39 -11.14
C SER A 15 -17.93 0.63 -11.15
N ARG A 16 -17.59 1.19 -10.00
CA ARG A 16 -16.38 2.01 -9.89
C ARG A 16 -15.17 1.14 -10.24
N PRO A 17 -14.20 1.65 -11.01
CA PRO A 17 -13.00 0.89 -11.30
C PRO A 17 -12.29 0.51 -10.00
N HIS A 18 -11.78 -0.73 -9.95
CA HIS A 18 -10.97 -1.19 -8.85
C HIS A 18 -9.74 -0.29 -8.73
N ILE A 19 -9.44 0.18 -7.52
CA ILE A 19 -8.19 0.90 -7.25
C ILE A 19 -7.15 -0.17 -6.93
N PRO A 20 -6.11 -0.36 -7.77
CA PRO A 20 -5.05 -1.29 -7.44
C PRO A 20 -4.36 -0.86 -6.15
N SER A 21 -4.02 -1.82 -5.30
CA SER A 21 -3.37 -1.58 -4.02
C SER A 21 -2.32 -2.65 -3.74
N ALA A 22 -1.42 -2.36 -2.81
CA ALA A 22 -0.44 -3.30 -2.30
C ALA A 22 -0.40 -3.21 -0.76
N SER A 23 -0.20 -4.34 -0.11
CA SER A 23 -0.10 -4.46 1.35
C SER A 23 0.94 -5.50 1.72
N VAL A 24 1.61 -5.31 2.86
CA VAL A 24 2.70 -6.17 3.32
C VAL A 24 2.36 -6.84 4.65
N MET A 25 2.61 -8.14 4.73
CA MET A 25 2.60 -8.88 5.99
C MET A 25 4.05 -9.02 6.48
N LEU A 26 4.43 -8.22 7.45
CA LEU A 26 5.75 -8.32 8.09
C LEU A 26 5.64 -9.24 9.30
N SER A 27 6.48 -10.26 9.35
CA SER A 27 6.51 -11.20 10.46
C SER A 27 7.91 -11.38 11.01
N ARG A 28 8.00 -11.73 12.29
CA ARG A 28 9.25 -12.15 12.93
C ARG A 28 9.02 -13.39 13.78
N VAL A 29 10.08 -14.16 13.95
CA VAL A 29 10.10 -15.23 14.95
C VAL A 29 10.38 -14.59 16.31
N SER A 30 9.59 -14.93 17.32
CA SER A 30 9.71 -14.41 18.68
C SER A 30 9.41 -15.54 19.66
N GLY A 31 10.41 -15.94 20.46
CA GLY A 31 10.29 -17.02 21.44
C GLY A 31 9.61 -18.27 20.88
N ASP A 32 8.40 -18.54 21.36
CA ASP A 32 7.60 -19.73 21.04
C ASP A 32 6.70 -19.59 19.80
N GLY A 33 6.82 -18.53 19.00
CA GLY A 33 5.92 -18.34 17.85
C GLY A 33 6.34 -17.31 16.81
N HIS A 34 5.36 -16.95 15.97
CA HIS A 34 5.47 -15.93 14.94
C HIS A 34 4.62 -14.72 15.34
N GLU A 35 5.21 -13.54 15.26
CA GLU A 35 4.52 -12.26 15.44
C GLU A 35 4.34 -11.60 14.08
N VAL A 36 3.26 -10.83 13.93
CA VAL A 36 2.96 -10.07 12.72
C VAL A 36 2.73 -8.61 13.08
N LEU A 37 3.30 -7.70 12.29
CA LEU A 37 3.11 -6.27 12.47
C LEU A 37 1.74 -5.83 11.93
N LEU A 38 0.97 -5.14 12.76
CA LEU A 38 -0.28 -4.48 12.38
C LEU A 38 -0.18 -2.99 12.74
N GLY A 39 -0.67 -2.14 11.85
CA GLY A 39 -0.86 -0.72 12.10
C GLY A 39 -2.26 -0.47 12.65
N HIS A 40 -2.37 0.33 13.71
CA HIS A 40 -3.64 0.88 14.16
C HIS A 40 -3.92 2.16 13.38
N ARG A 41 -5.01 2.16 12.60
CA ARG A 41 -5.37 3.31 11.76
C ARG A 41 -5.80 4.49 12.63
N SER A 42 -5.35 5.69 12.24
CA SER A 42 -5.74 6.93 12.93
C SER A 42 -7.26 7.10 12.93
N PRO A 43 -7.88 7.52 14.06
CA PRO A 43 -9.31 7.80 14.13
C PRO A 43 -9.75 8.95 13.21
N GLU A 44 -8.81 9.78 12.74
CA GLU A 44 -9.07 10.91 11.85
C GLU A 44 -9.23 10.49 10.38
N LEU A 45 -8.95 9.22 10.04
CA LEU A 45 -9.03 8.74 8.66
C LEU A 45 -10.48 8.57 8.21
N PRO A 46 -10.82 9.02 6.98
CA PRO A 46 -12.20 8.96 6.47
C PRO A 46 -12.68 7.52 6.19
N ALA A 47 -11.74 6.59 6.00
CA ALA A 47 -12.03 5.20 5.70
C ALA A 47 -11.41 4.28 6.76
N PHE A 48 -12.27 3.46 7.37
CA PHE A 48 -11.90 2.46 8.38
C PHE A 48 -11.05 3.03 9.52
N PRO A 49 -11.54 4.05 10.26
CA PRO A 49 -10.86 4.53 11.46
C PRO A 49 -10.81 3.43 12.54
N ASP A 50 -9.77 3.46 13.38
CA ASP A 50 -9.54 2.52 14.50
C ASP A 50 -9.46 1.03 14.12
N LEU A 51 -9.30 0.73 12.83
CA LEU A 51 -9.08 -0.64 12.36
C LEU A 51 -7.60 -1.00 12.45
N TRP A 52 -7.32 -2.21 12.93
CA TRP A 52 -6.01 -2.84 12.81
C TRP A 52 -5.85 -3.47 11.42
N SER A 53 -4.84 -3.04 10.68
CA SER A 53 -4.58 -3.53 9.33
C SER A 53 -3.10 -3.72 9.06
N PHE A 54 -2.78 -4.52 8.04
CA PHE A 54 -1.44 -4.54 7.48
C PHE A 54 -1.09 -3.19 6.87
N PRO A 55 0.19 -2.78 6.90
CA PRO A 55 0.62 -1.59 6.19
C PRO A 55 0.36 -1.73 4.69
N GLY A 56 -0.05 -0.63 4.06
CA GLY A 56 -0.33 -0.64 2.63
C GLY A 56 -1.35 0.39 2.19
N GLY A 57 -1.50 0.48 0.87
CA GLY A 57 -2.30 1.53 0.26
C GLY A 57 -2.50 1.35 -1.23
N GLY A 58 -3.21 2.31 -1.81
CA GLY A 58 -3.48 2.34 -3.25
C GLY A 58 -2.25 2.74 -4.05
N VAL A 59 -2.17 2.24 -5.29
CA VAL A 59 -1.14 2.67 -6.24
C VAL A 59 -1.26 4.18 -6.49
N SER A 60 -0.17 4.90 -6.22
CA SER A 60 -0.07 6.33 -6.42
C SER A 60 0.51 6.69 -7.79
N ARG A 61 0.32 7.94 -8.22
CA ARG A 61 0.94 8.49 -9.44
C ARG A 61 2.47 8.47 -9.36
N VAL A 62 3.04 8.63 -8.15
CA VAL A 62 4.50 8.60 -7.94
C VAL A 62 5.07 7.20 -8.08
N ASP A 63 4.31 6.15 -7.75
CA ASP A 63 4.72 4.75 -7.95
C ASP A 63 4.87 4.44 -9.44
N ARG A 64 3.88 4.86 -10.24
CA ARG A 64 3.92 4.73 -11.70
C ARG A 64 5.09 5.50 -12.28
N LYS A 65 5.26 6.76 -11.87
CA LYS A 65 6.38 7.59 -12.35
C LYS A 65 7.72 6.96 -12.00
N ALA A 66 7.91 6.45 -10.78
CA ALA A 66 9.14 5.80 -10.35
C ALA A 66 9.44 4.56 -11.19
N ALA A 67 8.42 3.73 -11.41
CA ALA A 67 8.50 2.54 -12.24
C ALA A 67 8.83 2.88 -13.71
N ASP A 68 8.25 3.93 -14.27
CA ASP A 68 8.46 4.34 -15.66
C ASP A 68 9.84 5.00 -15.87
N THR A 69 10.32 5.80 -14.91
CA THR A 69 11.61 6.51 -15.03
C THR A 69 12.82 5.64 -14.72
N HIS A 70 12.64 4.56 -13.97
CA HIS A 70 13.73 3.63 -13.58
C HIS A 70 13.42 2.19 -14.04
N PRO A 71 13.28 1.92 -15.35
CA PRO A 71 12.88 0.62 -15.89
C PRO A 71 13.79 -0.53 -15.46
N GLU A 72 15.05 -0.24 -15.12
CA GLU A 72 16.04 -1.20 -14.63
C GLU A 72 15.81 -1.66 -13.18
N TRP A 73 15.13 -0.86 -12.36
CA TRP A 73 14.81 -1.25 -10.99
C TRP A 73 13.71 -2.30 -10.99
N LEU A 74 13.95 -3.41 -10.27
CA LEU A 74 13.01 -4.53 -10.16
C LEU A 74 12.58 -5.09 -11.52
N ALA A 75 13.46 -5.05 -12.52
CA ALA A 75 13.15 -5.47 -13.89
C ALA A 75 12.81 -6.97 -14.01
N ASP A 76 13.24 -7.78 -13.05
CA ASP A 76 12.91 -9.19 -12.91
C ASP A 76 11.45 -9.44 -12.49
N ARG A 77 10.76 -8.43 -11.93
CA ARG A 77 9.38 -8.52 -11.46
C ARG A 77 8.34 -8.20 -12.55
N THR A 78 8.25 -9.05 -13.56
CA THR A 78 7.43 -8.79 -14.76
C THR A 78 5.90 -8.70 -14.55
N GLY A 79 5.36 -9.16 -13.42
CA GLY A 79 3.90 -9.18 -13.15
C GLY A 79 3.41 -8.24 -12.06
N ASP A 80 4.25 -7.87 -11.09
CA ASP A 80 3.85 -7.14 -9.89
C ASP A 80 4.75 -5.94 -9.58
N ARG A 81 5.62 -5.54 -10.52
CA ARG A 81 6.57 -4.43 -10.34
C ARG A 81 5.94 -3.18 -9.75
N LEU A 82 4.82 -2.73 -10.32
CA LEU A 82 4.13 -1.53 -9.85
C LEU A 82 3.60 -1.70 -8.41
N SER A 83 3.08 -2.88 -8.08
CA SER A 83 2.64 -3.20 -6.71
C SER A 83 3.81 -3.19 -5.73
N VAL A 84 5.01 -3.61 -6.14
CA VAL A 84 6.21 -3.54 -5.30
C VAL A 84 6.65 -2.10 -5.06
N PHE A 85 6.63 -1.22 -6.08
CA PHE A 85 6.88 0.22 -5.85
C PHE A 85 5.90 0.81 -4.84
N THR A 86 4.60 0.52 -4.99
CA THR A 86 3.58 0.95 -4.02
C THR A 86 3.87 0.40 -2.63
N LEU A 87 4.17 -0.90 -2.50
CA LEU A 87 4.47 -1.54 -1.22
C LEU A 87 5.66 -0.90 -0.52
N LEU A 88 6.76 -0.62 -1.23
CA LEU A 88 7.95 0.01 -0.66
C LEU A 88 7.68 1.44 -0.19
N ARG A 89 6.91 2.23 -0.97
CA ARG A 89 6.52 3.58 -0.56
C ARG A 89 5.63 3.54 0.69
N GLU A 90 4.62 2.68 0.72
CA GLU A 90 3.71 2.57 1.87
C GLU A 90 4.43 2.08 3.14
N MET A 91 5.40 1.15 3.00
CA MET A 91 6.26 0.74 4.12
C MET A 91 7.07 1.92 4.68
N LEU A 92 7.64 2.75 3.82
CA LEU A 92 8.37 3.93 4.26
C LEU A 92 7.42 4.95 4.94
N GLU A 93 6.28 5.26 4.32
CA GLU A 93 5.32 6.25 4.83
C GLU A 93 4.76 5.83 6.21
N GLU A 94 4.25 4.60 6.34
CA GLU A 94 3.47 4.18 7.52
C GLU A 94 4.34 3.71 8.68
N ILE A 95 5.42 2.96 8.40
CA ILE A 95 6.21 2.30 9.44
C ILE A 95 7.69 2.68 9.44
N GLY A 96 8.17 3.44 8.45
CA GLY A 96 9.53 3.99 8.43
C GLY A 96 10.62 2.95 8.19
N VAL A 97 10.31 1.85 7.49
CA VAL A 97 11.30 0.81 7.18
C VAL A 97 11.36 0.50 5.69
N THR A 98 12.49 -0.04 5.25
CA THR A 98 12.72 -0.53 3.89
C THR A 98 13.50 -1.84 3.92
N PRO A 99 13.39 -2.74 2.93
CA PRO A 99 14.24 -3.93 2.84
C PRO A 99 15.73 -3.57 2.79
N ASP A 100 16.56 -4.34 3.49
CA ASP A 100 18.02 -4.13 3.55
C ASP A 100 18.81 -4.82 2.40
N GLY A 101 18.10 -5.54 1.51
CA GLY A 101 18.68 -6.32 0.43
C GLY A 101 19.25 -7.70 0.83
N ASN A 102 19.29 -8.01 2.12
CA ASN A 102 19.81 -9.26 2.68
C ASN A 102 18.71 -10.13 3.32
N GLY A 103 17.45 -9.80 3.05
CA GLY A 103 16.28 -10.49 3.61
C GLY A 103 15.80 -9.93 4.95
N GLY A 104 16.42 -8.86 5.43
CA GLY A 104 15.99 -8.10 6.60
C GLY A 104 15.37 -6.75 6.23
N PHE A 105 15.24 -5.89 7.24
CA PHE A 105 14.74 -4.53 7.12
C PHE A 105 15.69 -3.58 7.81
N MET A 106 15.75 -2.36 7.30
CA MET A 106 16.45 -1.25 7.94
C MET A 106 15.49 -0.08 8.16
N GLU A 107 15.76 0.68 9.22
CA GLU A 107 15.05 1.92 9.52
C GLU A 107 15.47 3.01 8.53
N VAL A 108 14.48 3.74 8.03
CA VAL A 108 14.68 4.93 7.19
C VAL A 108 14.81 6.14 8.12
N SER A 109 15.76 7.03 7.86
CA SER A 109 15.94 8.21 8.70
C SER A 109 14.69 9.09 8.71
N ASP A 110 14.43 9.75 9.83
CA ASP A 110 13.27 10.63 10.00
C ASP A 110 13.25 11.74 8.94
N GLU A 111 14.41 12.26 8.52
CA GLU A 111 14.48 13.30 7.49
C GLU A 111 14.00 12.79 6.14
N VAL A 112 14.42 11.59 5.74
CA VAL A 112 14.00 10.97 4.47
C VAL A 112 12.52 10.64 4.52
N ARG A 113 12.04 10.08 5.63
CA ARG A 113 10.64 9.76 5.82
C ARG A 113 9.77 11.02 5.77
N GLU A 114 10.20 12.10 6.43
CA GLU A 114 9.47 13.36 6.47
C GLU A 114 9.34 13.99 5.07
N ILE A 115 10.37 13.89 4.22
CA ILE A 115 10.32 14.35 2.83
C ILE A 115 9.17 13.68 2.07
N VAL A 116 9.08 12.34 2.13
CA VAL A 116 8.03 11.57 1.43
C VAL A 116 6.65 11.82 2.03
N CYS A 117 6.53 11.88 3.36
CA CYS A 117 5.26 12.11 4.04
C CYS A 117 4.70 13.52 3.83
N LYS A 118 5.55 14.55 3.72
CA LYS A 118 5.13 15.92 3.41
C LYS A 118 4.72 16.08 1.96
N ASP A 119 5.50 15.50 1.05
CA ASP A 119 5.21 15.50 -0.38
C ASP A 119 5.60 14.16 -0.99
N LYS A 120 4.60 13.41 -1.45
CA LYS A 120 4.80 12.11 -2.11
C LYS A 120 5.73 12.20 -3.31
N SER A 121 5.95 13.37 -3.89
CA SER A 121 6.93 13.57 -4.95
C SER A 121 8.37 13.29 -4.50
N GLY A 122 8.68 13.41 -3.20
CA GLY A 122 9.96 13.06 -2.61
C GLY A 122 10.27 11.56 -2.57
N TRP A 123 9.32 10.72 -3.01
CA TRP A 123 9.56 9.32 -3.34
C TRP A 123 10.46 9.13 -4.59
N LEU A 124 10.54 10.16 -5.45
CA LEU A 124 11.32 10.18 -6.69
C LEU A 124 12.64 10.93 -6.49
#